data_AF-A0A094B7H0-F1
#
_entry.id   AF-A0A094B7H0-F1
#
_cell.length_a   1.000
_cell.length_b   1.000
_cell.length_c   1.000
_cell.angle_alpha   90.00
_cell.angle_beta   90.00
_cell.angle_gamma   90.00
#
_symmetry.space_group_name_H-M   'P 1'
#
loop_
_entity.id
_entity.type
_entity.pdbx_description
1 polymer ?
#
loop_
_entity_poly.entity_id
_entity_poly.type
_entity_poly.pdbx_seq_one_letter_code
_entity_poly.pdbx_strand_id
1 'polypeptide(L)' 'SFNAPRVPGRDDVTGEKLTKRADDDEGVWLERLEKFKETSEPLLEHYARKGVLWRVEGQSSDEITPKLHTEFARRFALRN' A
#
# COMPACT_ATOMS: atom_id res chain seq x y z
N SER A 1 -14.98 -3.46 -7.33
CA SER A 1 -14.27 -4.52 -6.59
C SER A 1 -12.81 -4.46 -7.01
N PHE A 2 -11.88 -4.46 -6.05
CA PHE A 2 -10.45 -4.48 -6.34
C PHE A 2 -9.99 -5.95 -6.32
N ASN A 3 -9.40 -6.42 -7.41
CA ASN A 3 -8.92 -7.80 -7.59
C ASN A 3 -9.94 -8.90 -7.17
N ALA A 4 -11.12 -8.90 -7.80
CA ALA A 4 -12.11 -9.94 -7.56
C ALA A 4 -11.60 -11.31 -8.07
N PRO A 5 -11.90 -12.42 -7.37
CA PRO A 5 -11.57 -13.75 -7.86
C PRO A 5 -12.30 -14.04 -9.17
N ARG A 6 -11.72 -14.86 -10.04
CA ARG A 6 -12.33 -15.26 -11.32
C ARG A 6 -13.64 -16.02 -11.10
N VAL A 7 -13.69 -16.83 -10.04
CA VAL A 7 -14.91 -17.51 -9.60
C VAL A 7 -15.28 -17.01 -8.19
N PRO A 8 -16.51 -16.50 -7.96
CA PRO A 8 -16.90 -15.96 -6.67
C PRO A 8 -16.66 -16.93 -5.50
N GLY A 9 -15.90 -16.48 -4.51
CA GLY A 9 -15.62 -17.23 -3.29
C GLY A 9 -14.63 -18.39 -3.45
N ARG A 10 -13.88 -18.46 -4.54
CA ARG A 10 -12.84 -19.48 -4.77
C ARG A 10 -11.49 -18.86 -5.03
N ASP A 11 -10.45 -19.52 -4.54
CA ASP A 11 -9.07 -19.20 -4.87
C ASP A 11 -8.79 -19.49 -6.36
N ASP A 12 -8.09 -18.58 -7.04
CA ASP A 12 -7.84 -18.70 -8.49
C ASP A 12 -6.76 -19.74 -8.83
N VAL A 13 -5.94 -20.17 -7.85
CA VAL A 13 -4.84 -21.13 -8.05
C VAL A 13 -5.24 -22.53 -7.60
N THR A 14 -5.83 -22.67 -6.41
CA THR A 14 -6.18 -23.96 -5.80
C THR A 14 -7.65 -24.33 -6.00
N GLY A 15 -8.53 -23.36 -6.26
CA GLY A 15 -9.99 -23.56 -6.35
C GLY A 15 -10.71 -23.74 -5.00
N GLU A 16 -9.97 -23.69 -3.89
CA GLU A 16 -10.49 -23.83 -2.54
C GLU A 16 -11.40 -22.66 -2.15
N LYS A 17 -12.26 -22.87 -1.15
CA LYS A 17 -13.23 -21.87 -0.70
C LYS A 17 -12.50 -20.75 0.06
N LEU A 18 -12.69 -19.52 -0.37
CA LEU A 18 -12.22 -18.33 0.35
C LEU A 18 -13.07 -18.06 1.58
N THR A 19 -12.43 -17.57 2.63
CA THR A 19 -13.07 -17.10 3.85
C THR A 19 -12.56 -15.71 4.19
N LYS A 20 -13.41 -14.92 4.86
CA LYS A 20 -12.99 -13.66 5.48
C LYS A 20 -12.35 -14.00 6.83
N ARG A 21 -11.21 -13.40 7.16
CA ARG A 21 -10.58 -13.64 8.47
C ARG A 21 -11.40 -12.97 9.57
N ALA A 22 -11.28 -13.49 10.79
CA ALA A 22 -12.03 -12.98 11.93
C ALA A 22 -11.66 -11.55 12.31
N ASP A 23 -10.43 -11.12 12.00
CA ASP A 23 -9.87 -9.80 12.30
C ASP A 23 -10.08 -8.76 11.18
N ASP A 24 -10.83 -9.10 10.13
CA ASP A 24 -11.16 -8.19 9.03
C ASP A 24 -12.43 -7.38 9.36
N ASP A 25 -12.55 -6.81 10.55
CA ASP A 25 -13.66 -5.92 10.96
C ASP A 25 -13.24 -4.45 11.08
N GLU A 26 -14.23 -3.56 11.15
CA GLU A 26 -14.00 -2.11 11.17
C GLU A 26 -13.26 -1.64 12.43
N GLY A 27 -13.54 -2.24 13.59
CA GLY A 27 -12.89 -1.88 14.85
C GLY A 27 -11.40 -2.23 14.81
N VAL A 28 -11.08 -3.46 14.41
CA VAL A 28 -9.68 -3.90 14.24
C VAL A 28 -8.96 -3.07 13.18
N TRP A 29 -9.65 -2.66 12.11
CA TRP A 29 -9.07 -1.79 11.10
C TRP A 29 -8.71 -0.40 11.65
N LEU A 30 -9.60 0.22 12.42
CA LEU A 30 -9.36 1.54 13.03
C LEU A 30 -8.18 1.50 14.00
N GLU A 31 -8.11 0.49 14.86
CA GLU A 31 -7.00 0.28 15.79
C GLU A 31 -5.66 0.11 15.04
N ARG A 32 -5.66 -0.65 13.94
CA ARG A 32 -4.46 -0.84 13.10
C ARG A 32 -4.04 0.45 12.41
N LEU A 33 -4.99 1.26 11.94
CA LEU A 33 -4.70 2.54 11.30
C LEU A 33 -4.09 3.53 12.29
N GLU A 34 -4.65 3.64 13.50
CA GLU A 34 -4.09 4.47 14.56
C GLU A 34 -2.67 4.02 14.89
N LYS A 35 -2.47 2.71 15.09
CA LYS A 35 -1.15 2.17 15.41
C LYS A 35 -0.12 2.41 14.31
N PHE A 36 -0.54 2.30 13.05
CA PHE A 36 0.29 2.61 11.90
C PHE A 36 0.71 4.08 11.90
N LYS A 37 -0.19 5.02 12.18
CA LYS A 37 0.14 6.46 12.27
C LYS A 37 1.13 6.74 13.40
N GLU A 38 0.86 6.25 14.61
CA GLU A 38 1.74 6.42 15.77
C GLU A 38 3.19 5.97 15.48
N THR A 39 3.34 4.84 14.80
CA THR A 39 4.65 4.23 14.55
C THR A 39 5.34 4.79 13.31
N SER A 40 4.57 5.28 12.34
CA SER A 40 5.11 5.79 11.07
C SER A 40 5.44 7.28 11.09
N GLU A 41 4.69 8.10 11.84
CA GLU A 41 4.88 9.56 11.88
C GLU A 41 6.31 9.96 12.27
N PRO A 42 6.91 9.43 13.36
CA PRO A 42 8.29 9.78 13.73
C PRO A 42 9.32 9.40 12.65
N LEU A 43 9.08 8.30 11.93
CA LEU A 43 9.95 7.83 10.84
C LEU A 43 9.83 8.75 9.61
N LEU A 44 8.61 9.16 9.26
CA LEU A 44 8.37 10.11 8.16
C LEU A 44 9.02 11.46 8.46
N GLU A 45 8.86 11.98 9.67
CA GLU A 45 9.52 13.23 10.10
C GLU A 45 11.04 13.14 10.00
N HIS A 46 11.62 12.03 10.42
CA HIS A 46 13.06 11.80 10.32
C HIS A 46 13.59 11.90 8.89
N TYR A 47 12.92 11.26 7.93
CA TYR A 47 13.32 11.33 6.52
C TYR A 47 12.95 12.67 5.86
N ALA A 48 11.90 13.34 6.33
CA ALA A 48 11.57 14.70 5.91
C ALA A 48 12.68 15.68 6.31
N ARG A 49 13.17 15.62 7.56
CA ARG A 49 14.30 16.43 8.05
C ARG A 49 15.59 16.18 7.26
N LYS A 50 15.79 14.96 6.76
CA LYS A 50 16.92 14.60 5.90
C LYS A 50 16.77 15.06 4.44
N GLY A 51 15.60 15.60 4.05
CA GLY A 51 15.34 16.06 2.68
C GLY A 51 15.24 14.94 1.64
N VAL A 52 15.11 13.68 2.06
CA VAL A 52 15.05 12.52 1.14
C VAL A 52 13.65 11.94 0.99
N LEU A 53 12.71 12.35 1.84
CA LEU A 53 11.33 11.92 1.76
C LEU A 53 10.65 12.43 0.49
N TRP A 54 10.07 11.51 -0.28
CA TRP A 54 9.19 11.81 -1.40
C TRP A 54 7.78 11.33 -1.06
N ARG A 55 6.79 12.19 -1.24
CA ARG A 55 5.38 11.88 -0.99
C ARG A 55 4.65 11.71 -2.32
N VAL A 56 3.83 10.67 -2.40
CA VAL A 56 2.95 10.38 -3.53
C VAL A 56 1.57 10.03 -3.00
N GLU A 57 0.54 10.47 -3.72
CA GLU A 57 -0.87 10.28 -3.36
C GLU A 57 -1.66 9.76 -4.57
N GLY A 58 -2.70 8.98 -4.30
CA GLY A 58 -3.61 8.40 -5.28
C GLY A 58 -4.67 7.54 -4.60
N GLN A 59 -5.75 7.25 -5.31
CA GLN A 59 -6.87 6.46 -4.79
C GLN A 59 -6.78 4.97 -5.15
N SER A 60 -5.81 4.58 -5.99
CA SER A 60 -5.59 3.20 -6.42
C SER A 60 -4.13 2.94 -6.75
N SER A 61 -3.75 1.65 -6.80
CA SER A 61 -2.43 1.23 -7.26
C SER A 61 -2.15 1.65 -8.70
N ASP A 62 -3.18 1.69 -9.55
CA ASP A 62 -3.05 2.09 -10.97
C ASP A 62 -2.66 3.57 -11.10
N GLU A 63 -3.10 4.42 -10.18
CA GLU A 63 -2.71 5.84 -10.13
C GLU A 63 -1.32 6.06 -9.51
N ILE A 64 -0.93 5.23 -8.53
CA ILE A 64 0.30 5.44 -7.74
C ILE A 64 1.52 4.81 -8.44
N THR A 65 1.38 3.61 -9.00
CA THR A 65 2.46 2.84 -9.62
C THR A 65 3.24 3.62 -10.69
N PRO A 66 2.60 4.27 -11.70
CA PRO A 66 3.34 5.03 -12.70
C PRO A 66 4.10 6.24 -12.11
N LYS A 67 3.56 6.90 -11.08
CA LYS A 67 4.24 8.00 -10.38
C LYS A 67 5.50 7.50 -9.68
N LEU A 68 5.42 6.35 -9.02
CA LEU A 68 6.56 5.74 -8.33
C LEU A 68 7.68 5.34 -9.30
N HIS A 69 7.35 4.71 -10.42
CA HIS A 69 8.34 4.38 -11.45
C HIS A 69 9.00 5.62 -12.06
N THR A 70 8.22 6.67 -12.30
CA THR A 70 8.72 7.94 -12.83
C THR A 70 9.74 8.57 -11.87
N GLU A 71 9.42 8.66 -10.57
CA GLU A 71 10.34 9.23 -9.59
C GLU A 71 11.59 8.34 -9.41
N PHE A 72 11.42 7.02 -9.39
CA PHE A 72 12.56 6.10 -9.32
C PHE A 72 13.51 6.30 -10.51
N ALA A 73 12.98 6.33 -11.73
CA ALA A 73 13.79 6.57 -12.94
C ALA A 73 14.51 7.91 -12.88
N ARG A 74 13.81 8.99 -12.48
CA ARG A 74 14.38 10.32 -12.31
C ARG A 74 15.56 10.33 -11.32
N ARG A 75 15.44 9.63 -10.19
CA ARG A 75 16.45 9.63 -9.12
C ARG A 75 17.63 8.71 -9.38
N PHE A 76 17.38 7.57 -10.02
CA PHE A 76 18.33 6.45 -10.00
C PHE A 76 18.69 5.89 -11.38
N ALA A 77 17.87 6.12 -12.42
CA ALA A 77 18.13 5.56 -13.75
C ALA A 77 18.95 6.48 -14.67
N LEU A 78 19.07 7.78 -14.34
CA LEU A 78 19.94 8.70 -15.07
C LEU A 78 21.29 8.83 -14.36
N ARG A 79 22.26 8.02 -14.78
CA ARG A 79 23.69 8.33 -14.63
C ARG A 79 24.28 8.52 -16.03
N ASN A 80 24.59 9.76 -16.38
CA ASN A 80 25.76 10.10 -17.19
C ASN A 80 26.79 10.68 -16.25
#